data_AF-A0A397CIY3-F1
#
_entry.id   AF-A0A397CIY3-F1
#
_cell.length_a   1.000
_cell.length_b   1.000
_cell.length_c   1.000
_cell.angle_alpha   90.00
_cell.angle_beta   90.00
_cell.angle_gamma   90.00
#
_symmetry.space_group_name_H-M   'P 1'
#
loop_
_entity.id
_entity.type
_entity.pdbx_description
1 polymer ?
#
loop_
_entity_poly.entity_id
_entity_poly.type
_entity_poly.pdbx_seq_one_letter_code
_entity_poly.pdbx_strand_id
1 'polypeptide(L)'
;MLAKVSTLVAASLALCNAFDPVDGRPNVDFDYEIDEDKLKSRSVIMMIPDGTGPNIWALARNMVDPTHKKMLHIDPLFRGSVQTFSNTSLITDSASSATAYATGFKTYDAGIGVDMEKRPLGTILEAAQARGMVVGMIVTSRVTHATPASFAAHIHSRSLENDIADQYCANANLDFLLGGGKRHFSDACLAKLK
;
A
#
# COMPACT_ATOMS: atom_id res chain seq x y z
N MET A 1 16.28 -2.09 -64.59
CA MET A 1 15.92 -3.44 -64.11
C MET A 1 16.09 -3.44 -62.61
N LEU A 2 15.03 -3.11 -61.85
CA LEU A 2 14.03 -4.06 -61.31
C LEU A 2 14.69 -5.03 -60.31
N ALA A 3 14.33 -5.16 -59.03
CA ALA A 3 13.25 -4.58 -58.23
C ALA A 3 13.49 -4.93 -56.73
N LYS A 4 12.91 -4.13 -55.84
CA LYS A 4 12.42 -4.50 -54.49
C LYS A 4 13.43 -4.85 -53.39
N VAL A 5 13.88 -3.80 -52.70
CA VAL A 5 13.97 -3.81 -51.23
C VAL A 5 12.54 -3.69 -50.71
N SER A 6 11.99 -4.77 -50.15
CA SER A 6 10.67 -4.77 -49.53
C SER A 6 10.63 -5.78 -48.39
N THR A 7 10.17 -5.28 -47.24
CA THR A 7 9.48 -6.02 -46.17
C THR A 7 10.32 -6.94 -45.27
N LEU A 8 10.75 -6.39 -44.13
CA LEU A 8 10.95 -7.17 -42.89
C LEU A 8 10.36 -6.39 -41.70
N VAL A 9 9.05 -6.15 -41.80
CA VAL A 9 8.16 -5.84 -40.67
C VAL A 9 6.95 -6.74 -40.88
N ALA A 10 6.70 -7.64 -39.92
CA ALA A 10 5.59 -8.60 -39.81
C ALA A 10 6.03 -10.07 -39.77
N ALA A 11 6.54 -10.50 -38.61
CA ALA A 11 6.49 -11.91 -38.17
C ALA A 11 6.77 -12.01 -36.65
N SER A 12 5.95 -11.35 -35.83
CA SER A 12 5.87 -11.63 -34.39
C SER A 12 4.44 -11.83 -33.88
N LEU A 13 3.45 -11.84 -34.77
CA LEU A 13 2.10 -12.28 -34.45
C LEU A 13 1.92 -13.72 -34.93
N ALA A 14 2.07 -14.69 -34.02
CA ALA A 14 1.29 -15.91 -33.93
C ALA A 14 2.02 -16.96 -33.06
N LEU A 15 2.01 -16.77 -31.75
CA LEU A 15 2.17 -17.86 -30.77
C LEU A 15 1.67 -17.42 -29.39
N CYS A 16 0.49 -16.79 -29.36
CA CYS A 16 -0.35 -16.74 -28.17
C CYS A 16 -1.67 -17.37 -28.56
N ASN A 17 -1.74 -18.69 -28.49
CA ASN A 17 -3.01 -19.38 -28.32
C ASN A 17 -2.75 -20.70 -27.58
N ALA A 18 -3.58 -20.90 -26.56
CA ALA A 18 -3.82 -22.15 -25.85
C ALA A 18 -2.67 -22.64 -24.93
N PHE A 19 -2.52 -21.98 -23.79
CA PHE A 19 -2.22 -22.73 -22.56
C PHE A 19 -3.55 -23.38 -22.14
N ASP A 20 -3.80 -24.61 -22.60
CA ASP A 20 -4.99 -25.36 -22.22
C ASP A 20 -4.95 -25.68 -20.70
N PRO A 21 -6.08 -25.50 -19.99
CA PRO A 21 -6.14 -25.69 -18.55
C PRO A 21 -6.13 -27.18 -18.22
N VAL A 22 -5.05 -27.64 -17.59
CA VAL A 22 -5.10 -28.86 -16.78
C VAL A 22 -5.93 -28.54 -15.54
N ASP A 23 -6.94 -29.37 -15.31
CA ASP A 23 -7.94 -29.33 -14.24
C ASP A 23 -9.04 -28.28 -14.43
N GLY A 24 -10.27 -28.75 -14.68
CA GLY A 24 -11.52 -27.97 -14.82
C GLY A 24 -11.96 -27.19 -13.58
N ARG A 25 -11.05 -26.38 -13.03
CA ARG A 25 -11.34 -25.27 -12.14
C ARG A 25 -11.78 -24.12 -13.06
N PRO A 26 -12.95 -23.51 -12.85
CA PRO A 26 -13.29 -22.33 -13.61
C PRO A 26 -12.22 -21.28 -13.31
N ASN A 27 -11.43 -20.92 -14.33
CA ASN A 27 -10.77 -19.62 -14.34
C ASN A 27 -11.92 -18.62 -14.43
N VAL A 28 -12.47 -18.24 -13.27
CA VAL A 28 -13.37 -17.11 -13.18
C VAL A 28 -12.46 -15.91 -13.35
N ASP A 29 -12.23 -15.55 -14.61
CA ASP A 29 -11.81 -14.20 -14.94
C ASP A 29 -12.97 -13.32 -14.49
N PHE A 30 -12.87 -12.82 -13.26
CA PHE A 30 -13.88 -11.94 -12.68
C PHE A 30 -13.68 -10.59 -13.36
N ASP A 31 -14.37 -10.40 -14.48
CA ASP A 31 -14.47 -9.10 -15.11
C ASP A 31 -15.26 -8.19 -14.16
N TYR A 32 -14.54 -7.27 -13.51
CA TYR A 32 -15.13 -6.25 -12.64
C TYR A 32 -15.76 -5.10 -13.44
N GLU A 33 -15.86 -5.22 -14.77
CA GLU A 33 -16.30 -4.19 -15.71
C GLU A 33 -15.50 -2.89 -15.55
N ILE A 34 -14.21 -3.02 -15.26
CA ILE A 34 -13.32 -1.88 -15.09
C ILE A 34 -12.87 -1.43 -16.49
N ASP A 35 -13.55 -0.41 -17.01
CA ASP A 35 -13.15 0.33 -18.22
C ASP A 35 -11.87 1.14 -17.93
N GLU A 36 -10.71 0.55 -18.19
CA GLU A 36 -9.39 1.15 -17.92
C GLU A 36 -9.20 2.51 -18.63
N ASP A 37 -9.88 2.74 -19.75
CA ASP A 37 -9.81 3.96 -20.55
C ASP A 37 -10.71 5.10 -20.02
N LYS A 38 -11.59 4.82 -19.05
CA LYS A 38 -12.46 5.81 -18.37
C LYS A 38 -12.14 6.03 -16.89
N LEU A 39 -11.07 5.49 -16.36
CA LEU A 39 -10.74 5.60 -14.93
C LEU A 39 -10.18 6.97 -14.54
N LYS A 40 -11.07 7.95 -14.35
CA LYS A 40 -10.81 8.97 -13.33
C LYS A 40 -11.19 8.35 -11.99
N SER A 41 -10.26 7.63 -11.37
CA SER A 41 -10.49 6.97 -10.08
C SER A 41 -11.00 7.99 -9.06
N ARG A 42 -12.24 7.80 -8.59
CA ARG A 42 -12.90 8.73 -7.68
C ARG A 42 -12.36 8.62 -6.25
N SER A 43 -11.82 7.47 -5.88
CA SER A 43 -11.34 7.14 -4.54
C SER A 43 -10.26 6.05 -4.60
N VAL A 44 -9.37 6.04 -3.61
CA VAL A 44 -8.32 5.02 -3.46
C VAL A 44 -8.43 4.46 -2.06
N ILE A 45 -8.49 3.12 -1.94
CA ILE A 45 -8.44 2.41 -0.67
C ILE A 45 -7.18 1.55 -0.67
N MET A 46 -6.28 1.81 0.27
CA MET A 46 -5.06 1.02 0.46
C MET A 46 -5.19 0.16 1.72
N MET A 47 -5.09 -1.15 1.54
CA MET A 47 -5.09 -2.11 2.64
C MET A 47 -3.67 -2.63 2.86
N ILE A 48 -3.12 -2.43 4.07
CA ILE A 48 -1.77 -2.86 4.43
C ILE A 48 -1.87 -3.98 5.48
N PRO A 49 -1.67 -5.25 5.08
CA PRO A 49 -1.56 -6.35 6.02
C PRO A 49 -0.11 -6.46 6.52
N ASP A 50 0.18 -5.83 7.66
CA ASP A 50 1.53 -5.78 8.25
C ASP A 50 2.13 -7.20 8.42
N GLY A 51 3.39 -7.38 8.04
CA GLY A 51 4.10 -8.66 8.10
C GLY A 51 3.56 -9.80 7.24
N THR A 52 2.67 -9.53 6.28
CA THR A 52 1.93 -10.59 5.57
C THR A 52 2.56 -10.95 4.22
N GLY A 53 3.43 -11.96 4.24
CA GLY A 53 4.01 -12.56 3.04
C GLY A 53 3.12 -13.64 2.39
N PRO A 54 3.53 -14.19 1.23
CA PRO A 54 2.79 -15.26 0.53
C PRO A 54 2.50 -16.49 1.39
N ASN A 55 3.39 -16.81 2.34
CA ASN A 55 3.25 -17.90 3.29
C ASN A 55 2.04 -17.71 4.23
N ILE A 56 1.78 -16.49 4.69
CA ILE A 56 0.64 -16.20 5.56
C ILE A 56 -0.68 -16.34 4.80
N TRP A 57 -0.74 -15.93 3.53
CA TRP A 57 -1.91 -16.15 2.68
C TRP A 57 -2.18 -17.63 2.44
N ALA A 58 -1.13 -18.42 2.17
CA ALA A 58 -1.27 -19.87 2.03
C ALA A 58 -1.79 -20.52 3.33
N LEU A 59 -1.29 -20.10 4.49
CA LEU A 59 -1.79 -20.57 5.79
C LEU A 59 -3.25 -20.17 6.01
N ALA A 60 -3.62 -18.91 5.73
CA ALA A 60 -4.98 -18.42 5.88
C ALA A 60 -5.98 -19.21 5.03
N ARG A 61 -5.64 -19.54 3.79
CA ARG A 61 -6.47 -20.41 2.93
C ARG A 61 -6.71 -21.77 3.59
N ASN A 62 -5.65 -22.42 4.07
CA ASN A 62 -5.76 -23.72 4.74
C ASN A 62 -6.60 -23.66 6.02
N MET A 63 -6.52 -22.58 6.80
CA MET A 63 -7.31 -22.43 8.02
C MET A 63 -8.79 -22.14 7.75
N VAL A 64 -9.10 -21.36 6.71
CA VAL A 64 -10.48 -21.01 6.35
C VAL A 64 -11.19 -22.18 5.67
N ASP A 65 -10.52 -22.86 4.74
CA ASP A 65 -11.04 -24.04 4.06
C ASP A 65 -9.89 -24.99 3.68
N PRO A 66 -9.64 -26.04 4.48
CA PRO A 66 -8.64 -27.06 4.16
C PRO A 66 -8.89 -27.78 2.82
N THR A 67 -10.14 -27.77 2.33
CA THR A 67 -10.48 -28.40 1.04
C THR A 67 -10.15 -27.52 -0.16
N HIS A 68 -9.75 -26.26 0.07
CA HIS A 68 -9.39 -25.28 -0.95
C HIS A 68 -10.49 -25.04 -2.01
N LYS A 69 -11.76 -25.25 -1.66
CA LYS A 69 -12.91 -24.97 -2.53
C LYS A 69 -13.34 -23.52 -2.44
N LYS A 70 -13.04 -22.85 -1.32
CA LYS A 70 -13.26 -21.42 -1.11
C LYS A 70 -11.96 -20.64 -1.29
N MET A 71 -12.05 -19.52 -1.98
CA MET A 71 -10.97 -18.53 -2.09
C MET A 71 -11.09 -17.46 -1.01
N LEU A 72 -9.97 -16.84 -0.65
CA LEU A 72 -10.01 -15.60 0.13
C LEU A 72 -10.48 -14.46 -0.78
N HIS A 73 -11.15 -13.46 -0.21
CA HIS A 73 -11.60 -12.28 -0.96
C HIS A 73 -10.45 -11.51 -1.62
N ILE A 74 -9.22 -11.64 -1.11
CA ILE A 74 -8.03 -11.00 -1.68
C ILE A 74 -7.43 -11.77 -2.86
N ASP A 75 -7.74 -13.07 -3.02
CA ASP A 75 -7.09 -13.93 -4.00
C ASP A 75 -7.27 -13.44 -5.45
N PRO A 76 -8.46 -12.95 -5.88
CA PRO A 76 -8.62 -12.40 -7.23
C PRO A 76 -7.79 -11.12 -7.48
N LEU A 77 -7.48 -10.38 -6.40
CA LEU A 77 -6.76 -9.11 -6.45
C LEU A 77 -5.24 -9.28 -6.37
N PHE A 78 -4.76 -10.50 -6.08
CA PHE A 78 -3.33 -10.75 -5.91
C PHE A 78 -2.62 -10.67 -7.26
N ARG A 79 -1.80 -9.64 -7.45
CA ARG A 79 -1.06 -9.36 -8.68
C ARG A 79 0.35 -8.85 -8.35
N GLY A 80 1.36 -9.46 -8.98
CA GLY A 80 2.75 -9.00 -8.91
C GLY A 80 3.48 -9.30 -7.61
N SER A 81 4.69 -8.77 -7.51
CA SER A 81 5.56 -8.83 -6.33
C SER A 81 6.28 -7.49 -6.15
N VAL A 82 6.66 -7.17 -4.91
CA VAL A 82 7.32 -5.90 -4.56
C VAL A 82 8.64 -6.17 -3.82
N GLN A 83 9.64 -5.33 -4.07
CA GLN A 83 10.93 -5.38 -3.38
C GLN A 83 10.92 -4.47 -2.15
N THR A 84 11.04 -5.06 -0.96
CA THR A 84 10.75 -4.37 0.30
C THR A 84 11.97 -3.82 1.05
N PHE A 85 13.20 -4.05 0.58
CA PHE A 85 14.41 -3.55 1.26
C PHE A 85 14.37 -2.03 1.55
N SER A 86 14.98 -1.59 2.63
CA SER A 86 15.18 -0.17 2.96
C SER A 86 16.56 0.30 2.49
N ASN A 87 16.88 1.60 2.63
CA ASN A 87 18.20 2.10 2.26
C ASN A 87 19.31 1.64 3.23
N THR A 88 18.94 1.11 4.40
CA THR A 88 19.89 0.68 5.44
C THR A 88 19.86 -0.82 5.71
N SER A 89 18.84 -1.56 5.23
CA SER A 89 18.68 -2.98 5.52
C SER A 89 18.02 -3.74 4.37
N LEU A 90 18.49 -4.97 4.14
CA LEU A 90 17.81 -5.94 3.26
C LEU A 90 16.48 -6.40 3.87
N ILE A 91 16.39 -6.45 5.21
CA ILE A 91 15.19 -6.78 5.97
C ILE A 91 14.66 -5.48 6.58
N THR A 92 13.71 -4.88 5.87
CA THR A 92 13.10 -3.60 6.24
C THR A 92 12.28 -3.70 7.52
N ASP A 93 12.02 -2.55 8.14
CA ASP A 93 11.06 -2.42 9.22
C ASP A 93 9.72 -1.80 8.74
N SER A 94 8.69 -1.83 9.59
CA SER A 94 7.39 -1.24 9.24
C SER A 94 7.45 0.26 8.94
N ALA A 95 8.39 1.01 9.53
CA ALA A 95 8.48 2.46 9.34
C ALA A 95 8.99 2.83 7.96
N SER A 96 10.14 2.28 7.57
CA SER A 96 10.77 2.55 6.28
C SER A 96 9.94 2.01 5.11
N SER A 97 9.34 0.82 5.26
CA SER A 97 8.42 0.27 4.25
C SER A 97 7.13 1.09 4.10
N ALA A 98 6.52 1.54 5.21
CA ALA A 98 5.35 2.40 5.14
C ALA A 98 5.69 3.80 4.58
N THR A 99 6.87 4.35 4.89
CA THR A 99 7.34 5.60 4.28
C THR A 99 7.50 5.46 2.77
N ALA A 100 8.01 4.32 2.28
CA ALA A 100 8.08 4.05 0.84
C ALA A 100 6.69 4.00 0.18
N TYR A 101 5.71 3.37 0.82
CA TYR A 101 4.33 3.35 0.33
C TYR A 101 3.65 4.73 0.37
N ALA A 102 3.90 5.50 1.43
CA ALA A 102 3.26 6.79 1.65
C ALA A 102 3.84 7.89 0.76
N THR A 103 5.15 7.88 0.51
CA THR A 103 5.86 9.00 -0.13
C THR A 103 6.45 8.66 -1.50
N GLY A 104 6.59 7.36 -1.81
CA GLY A 104 7.32 6.89 -3.00
C GLY A 104 8.84 6.85 -2.83
N PHE A 105 9.38 7.25 -1.68
CA PHE A 105 10.83 7.26 -1.41
C PHE A 105 11.22 6.26 -0.33
N LYS A 106 12.31 5.53 -0.57
CA LYS A 106 12.94 4.69 0.45
C LYS A 106 13.74 5.54 1.42
N THR A 107 13.75 5.12 2.68
CA THR A 107 14.49 5.77 3.77
C THR A 107 15.21 4.71 4.63
N TYR A 108 15.76 5.14 5.76
CA TYR A 108 16.40 4.27 6.76
C TYR A 108 15.37 3.65 7.72
N ASP A 109 15.71 2.52 8.33
CA ASP A 109 14.82 1.84 9.29
C ASP A 109 14.46 2.77 10.47
N ALA A 110 13.23 2.68 10.96
CA ALA A 110 12.63 3.59 11.95
C ALA A 110 12.28 5.01 11.44
N GLY A 111 12.65 5.42 10.23
CA GLY A 111 12.24 6.71 9.65
C GLY A 111 10.74 6.75 9.30
N ILE A 112 10.03 7.77 9.79
CA ILE A 112 8.59 8.00 9.55
C ILE A 112 8.44 9.24 8.67
N GLY A 113 8.04 9.07 7.41
CA GLY A 113 7.74 10.19 6.50
C GLY A 113 8.93 11.12 6.23
N VAL A 114 10.17 10.64 6.36
CA VAL A 114 11.39 11.43 6.19
C VAL A 114 12.40 10.77 5.26
N ASP A 115 13.24 11.56 4.63
CA ASP A 115 14.38 11.08 3.82
C ASP A 115 15.58 10.65 4.68
N MET A 116 16.69 10.29 4.01
CA MET A 116 17.93 9.88 4.67
C MET A 116 18.57 10.98 5.53
N GLU A 117 18.32 12.24 5.21
CA GLU A 117 18.75 13.42 5.94
C GLU A 117 17.74 13.87 7.02
N LYS A 118 16.71 13.06 7.28
CA LYS A 118 15.63 13.32 8.25
C LYS A 118 14.74 14.51 7.87
N ARG A 119 14.73 14.91 6.60
CA ARG A 119 13.86 15.97 6.09
C ARG A 119 12.47 15.39 5.77
N PRO A 120 11.39 16.13 6.03
CA PRO A 120 10.03 15.68 5.71
C PRO A 120 9.85 15.40 4.21
N LEU A 121 9.16 14.30 3.90
CA LEU A 121 8.74 13.92 2.55
C LEU A 121 7.22 13.99 2.46
N GLY A 122 6.69 14.67 1.43
CA GLY A 122 5.26 14.78 1.23
C GLY A 122 4.60 13.41 1.04
N THR A 123 3.49 13.16 1.74
CA THR A 123 2.77 11.89 1.67
C THR A 123 1.62 11.93 0.66
N ILE A 124 1.16 10.75 0.26
CA ILE A 124 0.00 10.59 -0.61
C ILE A 124 -1.28 11.12 0.04
N LEU A 125 -1.41 11.06 1.37
CA LEU A 125 -2.56 11.62 2.07
C LEU A 125 -2.52 13.16 2.06
N GLU A 126 -1.35 13.77 2.27
CA GLU A 126 -1.21 15.22 2.15
C GLU A 126 -1.50 15.69 0.73
N ALA A 127 -1.01 14.96 -0.28
CA ALA A 127 -1.32 15.24 -1.68
C ALA A 127 -2.81 15.10 -2.00
N ALA A 128 -3.50 14.11 -1.43
CA ALA A 128 -4.94 13.92 -1.59
C ALA A 128 -5.74 15.04 -0.90
N GLN A 129 -5.35 15.41 0.33
CA GLN A 129 -5.97 16.50 1.08
C GLN A 129 -5.82 17.84 0.37
N ALA A 130 -4.63 18.14 -0.18
CA ALA A 130 -4.37 19.34 -0.97
C ALA A 130 -5.24 19.41 -2.25
N ARG A 131 -5.78 18.27 -2.71
CA ARG A 131 -6.73 18.18 -3.83
C ARG A 131 -8.19 18.21 -3.37
N GLY A 132 -8.46 18.46 -2.09
CA GLY A 132 -9.81 18.49 -1.51
C GLY A 132 -10.46 17.12 -1.40
N MET A 133 -9.67 16.04 -1.40
CA MET A 133 -10.18 14.69 -1.16
C MET A 133 -10.33 14.44 0.34
N VAL A 134 -11.30 13.62 0.70
CA VAL A 134 -11.44 13.10 2.08
C VAL A 134 -10.33 12.09 2.33
N VAL A 135 -9.58 12.26 3.41
CA VAL A 135 -8.45 11.43 3.80
C VAL A 135 -8.61 10.91 5.21
N GLY A 136 -8.21 9.66 5.44
CA GLY A 136 -8.28 9.08 6.77
C GLY A 136 -7.67 7.69 6.84
N MET A 137 -7.53 7.21 8.08
CA MET A 137 -6.89 5.94 8.37
C MET A 137 -7.71 5.12 9.37
N ILE A 138 -7.74 3.82 9.14
CA ILE A 138 -8.35 2.84 10.04
C ILE A 138 -7.30 1.78 10.33
N VAL A 139 -6.97 1.59 11.60
CA VAL A 139 -5.99 0.60 12.04
C VAL A 139 -6.50 -0.20 13.23
N THR A 140 -6.05 -1.45 13.32
CA THR A 140 -6.27 -2.30 14.49
C THR A 140 -5.22 -2.08 15.58
N SER A 141 -4.10 -1.44 15.23
CA SER A 141 -2.99 -1.12 16.12
C SER A 141 -3.16 0.26 16.76
N ARG A 142 -2.08 0.80 17.34
CA ARG A 142 -2.06 2.20 17.76
C ARG A 142 -1.95 3.08 16.52
N VAL A 143 -2.70 4.17 16.47
CA VAL A 143 -2.63 5.15 15.37
C VAL A 143 -1.26 5.83 15.27
N THR A 144 -0.49 5.80 16.36
CA THR A 144 0.90 6.27 16.47
C THR A 144 1.94 5.20 16.10
N HIS A 145 1.52 3.98 15.77
CA HIS A 145 2.43 2.93 15.30
C HIS A 145 3.02 3.32 13.94
N ALA A 146 4.16 2.72 13.57
CA ALA A 146 4.93 3.12 12.41
C ALA A 146 4.12 3.17 11.10
N THR A 147 3.34 2.13 10.81
CA THR A 147 2.59 2.04 9.55
C THR A 147 1.62 3.20 9.34
N PRO A 148 0.67 3.50 10.26
CA PRO A 148 -0.18 4.70 10.10
C PRO A 148 0.62 6.01 10.20
N ALA A 149 1.62 6.08 11.09
CA ALA A 149 2.43 7.29 11.28
C ALA A 149 3.12 7.75 9.99
N SER A 150 3.64 6.83 9.18
CA SER A 150 4.35 7.19 7.94
C SER A 150 3.47 7.86 6.88
N PHE A 151 2.14 7.82 7.01
CA PHE A 151 1.22 8.48 6.08
C PHE A 151 0.83 9.90 6.52
N ALA A 152 1.02 10.27 7.78
CA ALA A 152 0.49 11.52 8.33
C ALA A 152 1.40 12.24 9.35
N ALA A 153 2.62 11.75 9.55
CA ALA A 153 3.63 12.35 10.42
C ALA A 153 5.02 12.30 9.77
N HIS A 154 5.90 13.19 10.22
CA HIS A 154 7.29 13.27 9.80
C HIS A 154 8.19 13.28 11.04
N ILE A 155 8.70 12.10 11.40
CA ILE A 155 9.44 11.88 12.63
C ILE A 155 10.66 11.00 12.34
N HIS A 156 11.81 11.40 12.87
CA HIS A 156 13.09 10.72 12.60
C HIS A 156 13.22 9.32 13.24
N SER A 157 12.33 8.97 14.18
CA SER A 157 12.29 7.66 14.82
C SER A 157 10.87 7.23 15.18
N ARG A 158 10.46 6.05 14.73
CA ARG A 158 9.17 5.41 15.04
C ARG A 158 8.89 5.20 16.54
N SER A 159 9.93 5.26 17.39
CA SER A 159 9.79 5.10 18.84
C SER A 159 9.16 6.31 19.52
N LEU A 160 9.15 7.47 18.86
CA LEU A 160 8.64 8.73 19.37
C LEU A 160 7.12 8.85 19.16
N GLU A 161 6.36 7.88 19.68
CA GLU A 161 4.90 7.80 19.51
C GLU A 161 4.16 9.02 20.09
N ASN A 162 4.70 9.69 21.11
CA ASN A 162 4.13 10.92 21.66
C ASN A 162 4.29 12.09 20.67
N ASP A 163 5.48 12.25 20.09
CA ASP A 163 5.73 13.32 19.10
C ASP A 163 4.87 13.12 17.85
N ILE A 164 4.61 11.87 17.46
CA ILE A 164 3.66 11.51 16.40
C ILE A 164 2.24 11.97 16.76
N ALA A 165 1.79 11.70 17.99
CA ALA A 165 0.47 12.12 18.45
C ALA A 165 0.35 13.66 18.48
N ASP A 166 1.39 14.35 18.93
CA ASP A 166 1.42 15.82 18.95
C ASP A 166 1.35 16.41 17.54
N GLN A 167 2.03 15.81 16.55
CA GLN A 167 1.91 16.21 15.15
C GLN A 167 0.49 16.01 14.61
N TYR A 168 -0.16 14.89 14.91
CA TYR A 168 -1.55 14.67 14.49
C TYR A 168 -2.49 15.76 15.04
N CYS A 169 -2.34 16.13 16.31
CA CYS A 169 -3.16 17.17 16.93
C CYS A 169 -2.81 18.59 16.47
N ALA A 170 -1.57 18.84 16.05
CA ALA A 170 -1.14 20.15 15.57
C ALA A 170 -1.63 20.41 14.14
N ASN A 171 -1.56 19.38 13.29
CA ASN A 171 -1.90 19.50 11.88
C ASN A 171 -3.39 19.25 11.62
N ALA A 172 -4.02 18.31 12.34
CA ALA A 172 -5.41 17.89 12.12
C ALA A 172 -5.72 17.58 10.64
N ASN A 173 -4.73 17.06 9.91
CA ASN A 173 -4.76 16.86 8.45
C ASN A 173 -5.53 15.60 8.01
N LEU A 174 -6.30 14.99 8.90
CA LEU A 174 -7.06 13.76 8.65
C LEU A 174 -8.53 14.00 8.99
N ASP A 175 -9.43 13.65 8.08
CA ASP A 175 -10.88 13.75 8.31
C ASP A 175 -11.37 12.67 9.29
N PHE A 176 -10.72 11.50 9.28
CA PHE A 176 -10.99 10.45 10.25
C PHE A 176 -9.74 9.65 10.60
N LEU A 177 -9.62 9.29 11.87
CA LEU A 177 -8.56 8.46 12.41
C LEU A 177 -9.15 7.47 13.41
N LEU A 178 -9.16 6.19 13.06
CA LEU A 178 -9.75 5.12 13.88
C LEU A 178 -8.68 4.11 14.26
N GLY A 179 -8.52 3.87 15.56
CA GLY A 179 -7.59 2.87 16.09
C GLY A 179 -7.35 3.01 17.59
N GLY A 180 -6.34 2.31 18.10
CA GLY A 180 -5.92 2.39 19.49
C GLY A 180 -4.89 3.50 19.75
N GLY A 181 -4.28 3.49 20.95
CA GLY A 181 -3.13 4.36 21.26
C GLY A 181 -3.43 5.62 22.05
N LYS A 182 -4.64 5.77 22.60
CA LYS A 182 -5.06 6.94 23.41
C LYS A 182 -4.02 7.40 24.43
N ARG A 183 -3.24 6.49 25.03
CA ARG A 183 -2.17 6.80 26.01
C ARG A 183 -1.10 7.79 25.53
N HIS A 184 -0.92 7.94 24.22
CA HIS A 184 0.06 8.85 23.62
C HIS A 184 -0.52 10.26 23.41
N PHE A 185 -1.84 10.42 23.55
CA PHE A 185 -2.52 11.69 23.35
C PHE A 185 -2.86 12.31 24.70
N SER A 186 -2.43 13.57 24.91
CA SER A 186 -2.88 14.35 26.05
C SER A 186 -4.35 14.76 25.89
N ASP A 187 -5.04 15.06 26.99
CA ASP A 187 -6.42 15.53 26.93
C ASP A 187 -6.57 16.82 26.11
N ALA A 188 -5.56 17.71 26.18
CA ALA A 188 -5.50 18.92 25.37
C ALA A 188 -5.33 18.61 23.87
N CYS A 189 -4.55 17.60 23.52
CA CYS A 189 -4.38 17.10 22.15
C CYS A 189 -5.71 16.55 21.63
N LEU A 190 -6.36 15.65 22.38
CA LEU A 190 -7.65 15.06 22.00
C LEU A 190 -8.76 16.09 21.84
N ALA A 191 -8.75 17.18 22.61
CA ALA A 191 -9.72 18.25 22.46
C ALA A 191 -9.62 18.98 21.11
N LYS A 192 -8.45 18.97 20.45
CA LYS A 192 -8.24 19.57 19.12
C LYS A 192 -8.68 18.67 17.97
N LEU A 193 -8.82 17.36 18.23
CA LEU A 193 -9.21 16.36 17.24
C LEU A 193 -10.74 16.10 17.21
N LYS A 194 -11.51 16.83 18.03
CA LYS A 194 -12.98 16.77 18.07
C LYS A 194 -13.57 17.91 17.25
#